data_AF-A0A6J2UA16-F1
#
_entry.id   AF-A0A6J2UA16-F1
#
_cell.length_a   1.000
_cell.length_b   1.000
_cell.length_c   1.000
_cell.angle_alpha   90.00
_cell.angle_beta   90.00
_cell.angle_gamma   90.00
#
_symmetry.space_group_name_H-M   'P 1'
#
loop_
_entity.id
_entity.type
_entity.pdbx_description
1 polymer ?
#
loop_
_entity_poly.entity_id
_entity_poly.type
_entity_poly.pdbx_seq_one_letter_code
_entity_poly.pdbx_strand_id
1 'polypeptide(L)'
;MEVESPEHNREFAEVDINNGAITDEEEVPAPGTVSLENESDLFVSAMTPSEVQRRISVSNLEEVLTDDGDYFIEISVSDPQKIGDGMSSYLAYKVTTKTNIPKFKRSEFSTLRRFSDFLGIHDLLVGKYMRLGRIIPPAPSKNIIGTTKVKISPQQTEPGTATNQEWVEIRRAALERFVHRTAQHPVLRVDMDFMNFLESDQELPRAVNTAMLSGAGVMRLFNKVGETVNKITYKMDENDPWFDDKITEVENLDGNLQKLHAALKSLVTSRKELSALTGLVAKSAAMLSTCEEHTGLSRALSNLADVEEKIELLRSEQANSDFYILAEFIKDYLGLFGAIKCIFHERVKAFQNWQYAQMQLSKRRENRGRFELANRADKLDQAQQEVEEWQGKVQRCQQQFDDISAEIKREMERFELTRVKDFKANIIKYIEDQMAHQQQIISYWETFAPFAREIV
;
A
#
# COMPACT_ATOMS: atom_id res chain seq x y z
N MET A 1 -24.71 -78.23 41.20
CA MET A 1 -25.18 -77.94 39.84
C MET A 1 -24.20 -76.94 39.28
N GLU A 2 -23.38 -77.40 38.33
CA GLU A 2 -22.36 -76.68 37.56
C GLU A 2 -22.99 -75.45 36.84
N VAL A 3 -22.27 -74.44 36.37
CA VAL A 3 -21.26 -74.41 35.28
C VAL A 3 -20.52 -73.05 35.42
N GLU A 4 -19.22 -73.02 35.71
CA GLU A 4 -18.05 -72.98 34.80
C GLU A 4 -17.76 -71.60 34.15
N SER A 5 -16.57 -71.07 34.41
CA SER A 5 -15.94 -69.92 33.73
C SER A 5 -14.51 -70.34 33.36
N PRO A 6 -14.00 -70.08 32.15
CA PRO A 6 -12.59 -70.29 31.85
C PRO A 6 -11.80 -68.98 31.82
N GLU A 7 -10.71 -69.00 32.58
CA GLU A 7 -9.56 -68.11 32.50
C GLU A 7 -8.81 -68.32 31.18
N HIS A 8 -8.16 -67.28 30.66
CA HIS A 8 -7.08 -67.43 29.69
C HIS A 8 -5.79 -66.85 30.27
N ASN A 9 -4.89 -67.78 30.58
CA ASN A 9 -3.51 -67.61 30.97
C ASN A 9 -2.64 -67.88 29.73
N ARG A 10 -1.53 -67.14 29.54
CA ARG A 10 -0.35 -67.62 28.78
C ARG A 10 0.86 -66.69 28.94
N GLU A 11 1.68 -67.10 29.90
CA GLU A 11 3.14 -67.26 29.91
C GLU A 11 4.03 -66.72 28.77
N PHE A 12 5.18 -66.23 29.24
CA PHE A 12 6.43 -65.93 28.56
C PHE A 12 7.17 -67.19 28.06
N ALA A 13 7.92 -67.05 26.95
CA ALA A 13 9.11 -67.85 26.66
C ALA A 13 10.12 -67.03 25.82
N GLU A 14 11.39 -67.14 26.20
CA GLU A 14 12.59 -66.45 25.70
C GLU A 14 12.95 -66.76 24.23
N VAL A 15 13.56 -65.79 23.52
CA VAL A 15 14.62 -66.04 22.53
C VAL A 15 15.66 -64.90 22.54
N ASP A 16 16.90 -65.35 22.38
CA ASP A 16 18.22 -64.82 22.69
C ASP A 16 18.77 -63.61 21.90
N ILE A 17 19.86 -63.10 22.48
CA ILE A 17 20.63 -61.88 22.23
C ILE A 17 21.65 -62.04 21.09
N ASN A 18 21.66 -61.12 20.11
CA ASN A 18 22.84 -60.40 19.54
C ASN A 18 22.58 -59.82 18.14
N ASN A 19 22.61 -58.49 17.99
CA ASN A 19 23.69 -57.77 17.28
C ASN A 19 23.34 -56.27 17.06
N GLY A 20 24.18 -55.39 17.64
CA GLY A 20 24.66 -54.16 16.98
C GLY A 20 23.96 -52.82 17.26
N ALA A 21 24.78 -51.79 17.51
CA ALA A 21 24.54 -50.34 17.65
C ALA A 21 24.08 -49.90 19.06
N ILE A 22 24.94 -49.41 19.96
CA ILE A 22 25.69 -48.12 20.00
C ILE A 22 24.77 -46.89 19.93
N THR A 23 24.58 -46.34 21.14
CA THR A 23 24.24 -44.99 21.62
C THR A 23 24.16 -43.84 20.61
N ASP A 24 23.14 -42.98 20.74
CA ASP A 24 23.31 -41.64 21.34
C ASP A 24 21.94 -40.96 21.56
N GLU A 25 21.87 -40.17 22.63
CA GLU A 25 20.72 -39.43 23.14
C GLU A 25 20.34 -38.26 22.22
N GLU A 26 19.04 -38.07 21.96
CA GLU A 26 18.53 -36.97 21.14
C GLU A 26 18.18 -35.77 22.06
N GLU A 27 19.08 -34.78 22.08
CA GLU A 27 18.93 -33.50 22.78
C GLU A 27 18.02 -32.54 21.97
N VAL A 28 17.02 -31.93 22.62
CA VAL A 28 16.08 -30.97 22.01
C VAL A 28 16.73 -29.58 21.97
N PRO A 29 16.80 -28.86 20.83
CA PRO A 29 17.54 -27.60 20.77
C PRO A 29 16.74 -26.39 21.28
N ALA A 30 17.45 -25.49 21.97
CA ALA A 30 17.01 -24.19 22.44
C ALA A 30 16.85 -23.15 21.29
N PRO A 31 16.06 -22.07 21.49
CA PRO A 31 15.82 -21.08 20.45
C PRO A 31 16.99 -20.09 20.34
N GLY A 32 17.63 -20.04 19.18
CA GLY A 32 18.49 -18.91 18.79
C GLY A 32 19.91 -19.28 18.39
N THR A 33 20.08 -19.63 17.11
CA THR A 33 21.22 -19.21 16.29
C THR A 33 20.82 -19.44 14.83
N VAL A 34 20.47 -18.37 14.12
CA VAL A 34 20.32 -18.42 12.67
C VAL A 34 21.74 -18.29 12.11
N SER A 35 22.25 -19.37 11.50
CA SER A 35 23.53 -19.34 10.80
C SER A 35 23.43 -18.41 9.58
N LEU A 36 24.15 -17.29 9.65
CA LEU A 36 24.31 -16.33 8.56
C LEU A 36 25.36 -16.83 7.57
N GLU A 37 25.03 -17.81 6.74
CA GLU A 37 25.97 -18.29 5.70
C GLU A 37 25.54 -18.01 4.26
N ASN A 38 24.35 -17.45 4.01
CA ASN A 38 23.87 -17.14 2.66
C ASN A 38 23.37 -15.69 2.50
N GLU A 39 24.15 -14.70 2.95
CA GLU A 39 23.83 -13.28 2.69
C GLU A 39 24.11 -12.83 1.25
N SER A 40 24.89 -13.58 0.47
CA SER A 40 25.33 -13.15 -0.86
C SER A 40 24.24 -13.16 -1.94
N ASP A 41 23.17 -13.94 -1.76
CA ASP A 41 22.19 -14.17 -2.82
C ASP A 41 20.88 -13.37 -2.65
N LEU A 42 20.65 -12.76 -1.47
CA LEU A 42 19.48 -11.90 -1.23
C LEU A 42 19.67 -10.44 -1.69
N PHE A 43 20.92 -10.00 -1.89
CA PHE A 43 21.28 -8.61 -2.19
C PHE A 43 21.59 -8.34 -3.67
N VAL A 44 21.45 -9.33 -4.56
CA VAL A 44 21.88 -9.22 -5.97
C VAL A 44 21.02 -8.27 -6.82
N SER A 45 19.93 -7.70 -6.28
CA SER A 45 19.04 -6.79 -7.02
C SER A 45 18.78 -5.44 -6.32
N ALA A 46 19.57 -5.08 -5.31
CA ALA A 46 19.50 -3.75 -4.71
C ALA A 46 20.62 -2.88 -5.27
N MET A 47 20.27 -1.83 -6.02
CA MET A 47 21.23 -0.79 -6.39
C MET A 47 21.91 -0.27 -5.14
N THR A 48 23.25 -0.18 -5.15
CA THR A 48 23.98 0.34 -4.01
C THR A 48 23.65 1.84 -3.81
N PRO A 49 23.65 2.35 -2.56
CA PRO A 49 23.47 3.78 -2.30
C PRO A 49 24.42 4.67 -3.14
N SER A 50 25.63 4.16 -3.41
CA SER A 50 26.65 4.82 -4.24
C SER A 50 26.33 4.83 -5.74
N GLU A 51 25.54 3.89 -6.26
CA GLU A 51 25.04 3.88 -7.64
C GLU A 51 23.82 4.78 -7.81
N VAL A 52 22.97 4.85 -6.78
CA VAL A 52 21.87 5.83 -6.71
C VAL A 52 22.44 7.25 -6.69
N GLN A 53 23.46 7.52 -5.87
CA GLN A 53 24.14 8.83 -5.82
C GLN A 53 24.84 9.19 -7.14
N ARG A 54 25.40 8.20 -7.85
CA ARG A 54 26.01 8.41 -9.18
C ARG A 54 24.96 8.69 -10.25
N ARG A 55 23.81 8.00 -10.27
CA ARG A 55 22.71 8.34 -11.18
C ARG A 55 22.15 9.74 -10.90
N ILE A 56 22.01 10.11 -9.62
CA ILE A 56 21.63 11.47 -9.20
C ILE A 56 22.58 12.55 -9.76
N SER A 57 23.85 12.21 -10.02
CA SER A 57 24.86 13.16 -10.50
C SER A 57 25.00 13.21 -12.04
N VAL A 58 24.36 12.30 -12.78
CA VAL A 58 24.53 12.16 -14.25
C VAL A 58 23.24 12.44 -15.03
N SER A 59 22.09 12.58 -14.36
CA SER A 59 20.88 13.10 -14.99
C SER A 59 20.99 14.61 -15.21
N ASN A 60 21.42 15.04 -16.40
CA ASN A 60 21.11 16.37 -16.91
C ASN A 60 19.59 16.50 -17.05
N LEU A 61 18.93 16.82 -15.94
CA LEU A 61 17.51 17.13 -15.83
C LEU A 61 17.29 18.61 -16.18
N GLU A 62 17.61 18.97 -17.42
CA GLU A 62 17.01 20.17 -18.01
C GLU A 62 15.57 19.81 -18.43
N GLU A 63 14.60 20.58 -17.92
CA GLU A 63 13.14 20.46 -18.08
C GLU A 63 12.36 19.48 -17.18
N VAL A 64 12.47 19.60 -15.86
CA VAL A 64 11.27 19.68 -15.00
C VAL A 64 11.58 20.62 -13.85
N LEU A 65 10.86 21.74 -13.75
CA LEU A 65 10.95 22.73 -12.67
C LEU A 65 10.94 22.10 -11.27
N THR A 66 12.09 21.63 -10.77
CA THR A 66 12.54 21.93 -9.42
C THR A 66 13.01 23.36 -9.47
N ASP A 67 12.04 24.25 -9.32
CA ASP A 67 12.17 25.44 -8.49
C ASP A 67 13.60 25.86 -8.12
N ASP A 68 14.14 26.81 -8.87
CA ASP A 68 15.09 27.81 -8.38
C ASP A 68 14.39 28.77 -7.37
N GLY A 69 13.49 28.25 -6.53
CA GLY A 69 12.62 29.02 -5.66
C GLY A 69 12.17 28.21 -4.44
N ASP A 70 11.83 28.94 -3.37
CA ASP A 70 11.43 28.39 -2.09
C ASP A 70 9.97 27.87 -2.09
N TYR A 71 9.38 27.41 -3.21
CA TYR A 71 7.95 27.09 -3.22
C TYR A 71 7.60 25.76 -2.53
N PHE A 72 6.75 25.83 -1.51
CA PHE A 72 6.24 24.71 -0.75
C PHE A 72 4.71 24.63 -0.82
N ILE A 73 4.19 23.42 -0.63
CA ILE A 73 2.78 23.15 -0.39
C ILE A 73 2.68 22.07 0.68
N GLU A 74 2.08 22.42 1.81
CA GLU A 74 1.85 21.54 2.94
C GLU A 74 0.34 21.37 3.10
N ILE A 75 -0.11 20.12 3.18
CA ILE A 75 -1.53 19.79 3.28
C ILE A 75 -1.72 18.81 4.42
N SER A 76 -2.64 19.13 5.32
CA SER A 76 -3.06 18.28 6.43
C SER A 76 -4.55 17.98 6.34
N VAL A 77 -4.96 16.77 6.72
CA VAL A 77 -6.37 16.37 6.75
C VAL A 77 -6.73 16.06 8.20
N SER A 78 -7.69 16.79 8.76
CA SER A 78 -8.03 16.77 10.19
C SER A 78 -9.54 16.87 10.42
N ASP A 79 -9.94 16.95 11.68
CA ASP A 79 -11.30 17.27 12.14
C ASP A 79 -12.41 16.51 11.39
N PRO A 80 -12.51 15.17 11.54
CA PRO A 80 -13.59 14.40 10.94
C PRO A 80 -14.93 14.82 11.55
N GLN A 81 -15.81 15.42 10.76
CA GLN A 81 -17.10 15.96 11.19
C GLN A 81 -18.26 15.28 10.46
N LYS A 82 -19.26 14.82 11.22
CA LYS A 82 -20.50 14.30 10.65
C LYS A 82 -21.37 15.47 10.19
N ILE A 83 -21.65 15.53 8.91
CA ILE A 83 -22.51 16.54 8.28
C ILE A 83 -23.84 15.90 7.87
N GLY A 84 -24.94 16.61 8.16
CA GLY A 84 -26.31 16.18 7.86
C GLY A 84 -26.92 15.24 8.89
N ASP A 85 -28.21 14.97 8.74
CA ASP A 85 -29.00 14.14 9.66
C ASP A 85 -29.59 12.89 8.97
N GLY A 86 -29.84 11.84 9.76
CA GLY A 86 -30.41 10.57 9.32
C GLY A 86 -29.58 9.82 8.26
N MET A 87 -30.27 9.17 7.32
CA MET A 87 -29.68 8.32 6.27
C MET A 87 -28.84 9.09 5.23
N SER A 88 -28.98 10.42 5.19
CA SER A 88 -28.24 11.31 4.27
C SER A 88 -26.90 11.80 4.83
N SER A 89 -26.61 11.50 6.10
CA SER A 89 -25.39 11.96 6.77
C SER A 89 -24.11 11.39 6.16
N TYR A 90 -23.06 12.21 6.15
CA TYR A 90 -21.74 11.84 5.66
C TYR A 90 -20.62 12.41 6.54
N LEU A 91 -19.44 11.82 6.43
CA LEU A 91 -18.25 12.29 7.14
C LEU A 91 -17.46 13.24 6.22
N ALA A 92 -17.27 14.47 6.67
CA ALA A 92 -16.41 15.47 6.06
C ALA A 92 -15.10 15.58 6.85
N TYR A 93 -14.04 16.00 6.17
CA TYR A 93 -12.71 16.20 6.72
C TYR A 93 -12.27 17.62 6.39
N LYS A 94 -11.61 18.28 7.33
CA LYS A 94 -10.98 19.57 7.13
C LYS A 94 -9.65 19.38 6.43
N VAL A 95 -9.56 19.83 5.19
CA VAL A 95 -8.33 19.87 4.40
C VAL A 95 -7.73 21.26 4.57
N THR A 96 -6.62 21.36 5.29
CA THR A 96 -5.90 22.62 5.50
C THR A 96 -4.66 22.64 4.65
N THR A 97 -4.50 23.69 3.86
CA THR A 97 -3.39 23.87 2.92
C THR A 97 -2.62 25.14 3.28
N LYS A 98 -1.29 25.02 3.36
CA LYS A 98 -0.34 26.12 3.48
C LYS A 98 0.60 26.10 2.29
N THR A 99 0.75 27.21 1.60
CA THR A 99 1.59 27.28 0.40
C THR A 99 2.01 28.71 0.11
N ASN A 100 3.16 28.86 -0.55
CA ASN A 100 3.60 30.11 -1.17
C ASN A 100 3.58 30.04 -2.71
N ILE A 101 2.95 29.01 -3.29
CA ILE A 101 2.79 28.89 -4.75
C ILE A 101 1.88 30.03 -5.26
N PRO A 102 2.35 30.91 -6.17
CA PRO A 102 1.60 32.10 -6.60
C PRO A 102 0.26 31.82 -7.32
N LYS A 103 0.03 30.57 -7.76
CA LYS A 103 -1.23 30.17 -8.38
C LYS A 103 -2.39 30.07 -7.39
N PHE A 104 -2.11 29.94 -6.09
CA PHE A 104 -3.12 29.94 -5.06
C PHE A 104 -3.50 31.38 -4.68
N LYS A 105 -4.78 31.60 -4.40
CA LYS A 105 -5.33 32.92 -4.01
C LYS A 105 -4.92 33.33 -2.60
N ARG A 106 -4.67 32.34 -1.73
CA ARG A 106 -4.35 32.52 -0.32
C ARG A 106 -3.17 31.63 0.05
N SER A 107 -2.33 32.09 0.96
CA SER A 107 -1.20 31.31 1.47
C SER A 107 -1.58 30.28 2.51
N GLU A 108 -2.73 30.44 3.16
CA GLU A 108 -3.30 29.51 4.11
C GLU A 108 -4.83 29.52 4.01
N PHE A 109 -5.43 28.33 3.91
CA PHE A 109 -6.87 28.16 3.84
C PHE A 109 -7.27 26.74 4.23
N SER A 110 -8.55 26.55 4.58
CA SER A 110 -9.11 25.24 4.88
C SER A 110 -10.43 25.07 4.15
N THR A 111 -10.67 23.86 3.65
CA THR A 111 -11.97 23.47 3.06
C THR A 111 -12.49 22.20 3.71
N LEU A 112 -13.80 22.01 3.70
CA LEU A 112 -14.43 20.76 4.12
C LEU A 112 -14.67 19.86 2.90
N ARG A 113 -14.15 18.63 2.97
CA ARG A 113 -14.26 17.64 1.90
C ARG A 113 -14.77 16.32 2.44
N ARG A 114 -15.76 15.73 1.79
CA ARG A 114 -16.17 14.35 2.11
C ARG A 114 -15.37 13.37 1.27
N PHE A 115 -15.35 12.12 1.73
CA PHE A 115 -14.59 11.05 1.08
C PHE A 115 -14.84 10.91 -0.44
N SER A 116 -16.08 11.09 -0.92
CA SER A 116 -16.37 10.98 -2.37
C SER A 116 -15.76 12.10 -3.21
N ASP A 117 -15.44 13.25 -2.62
CA ASP A 117 -14.84 14.36 -3.36
C ASP A 117 -13.36 14.03 -3.67
N PHE A 118 -12.68 13.37 -2.73
CA PHE A 118 -11.33 12.83 -2.95
C PHE A 118 -11.30 11.79 -4.08
N LEU A 119 -12.32 10.92 -4.14
CA LEU A 119 -12.45 9.99 -5.25
C LEU A 119 -12.73 10.71 -6.57
N GLY A 120 -13.54 11.77 -6.55
CA GLY A 120 -13.82 12.59 -7.72
C GLY A 120 -12.57 13.24 -8.30
N ILE A 121 -11.74 13.86 -7.46
CA ILE A 121 -10.48 14.44 -7.93
C ILE A 121 -9.51 13.37 -8.42
N HIS A 122 -9.43 12.21 -7.76
CA HIS A 122 -8.64 11.09 -8.27
C HIS A 122 -9.07 10.67 -9.68
N ASP A 123 -10.37 10.49 -9.93
CA ASP A 123 -10.88 10.08 -11.24
C ASP A 123 -10.59 11.13 -12.33
N LEU A 124 -10.71 12.42 -12.00
CA LEU A 124 -10.35 13.51 -12.91
C LEU A 124 -8.87 13.47 -13.27
N LEU A 125 -7.98 13.29 -12.27
CA LEU A 125 -6.55 13.20 -12.51
C LEU A 125 -6.18 11.95 -13.32
N VAL A 126 -6.79 10.80 -13.03
CA VAL A 126 -6.63 9.58 -13.82
C VAL A 126 -7.03 9.82 -15.28
N GLY A 127 -8.21 10.39 -15.52
CA GLY A 127 -8.72 10.66 -16.87
C GLY A 127 -7.83 11.61 -17.69
N LYS A 128 -7.19 12.58 -17.04
CA LYS A 128 -6.30 13.55 -17.69
C LYS A 128 -4.90 13.01 -17.95
N TYR A 129 -4.30 12.35 -16.96
CA TYR A 129 -2.85 12.18 -16.88
C TYR A 129 -2.37 10.73 -16.98
N MET A 130 -3.20 9.72 -16.64
CA MET A 130 -2.76 8.32 -16.69
C MET A 130 -2.43 7.89 -18.12
N ARG A 131 -3.26 8.26 -19.10
CA ARG A 131 -3.02 8.04 -20.54
C ARG A 131 -1.79 8.77 -21.09
N LEU A 132 -1.20 9.68 -20.32
CA LEU A 132 0.02 10.40 -20.65
C LEU A 132 1.26 9.76 -20.00
N GLY A 133 1.09 8.70 -19.19
CA GLY A 133 2.20 7.98 -18.55
C GLY A 133 2.54 8.44 -17.14
N ARG A 134 1.68 9.25 -16.50
CA ARG A 134 1.94 9.81 -15.15
C ARG A 134 1.41 8.94 -14.03
N ILE A 135 2.19 8.79 -12.97
CA ILE A 135 1.82 8.00 -11.80
C ILE A 135 0.83 8.80 -10.96
N ILE A 136 -0.43 8.37 -10.94
CA ILE A 136 -1.45 8.98 -10.09
C ILE A 136 -1.49 8.27 -8.74
N PRO A 137 -1.31 8.98 -7.61
CA PRO A 137 -1.36 8.36 -6.30
C PRO A 137 -2.68 7.61 -6.09
N PRO A 138 -2.66 6.40 -5.50
CA PRO A 138 -3.85 5.58 -5.34
C PRO A 138 -4.86 6.28 -4.44
N ALA A 139 -6.14 6.27 -4.85
CA ALA A 139 -7.20 6.71 -3.97
C ALA A 139 -7.32 5.78 -2.74
N PRO A 140 -7.66 6.32 -1.56
CA PRO A 140 -7.90 5.50 -0.38
C PRO A 140 -9.05 4.51 -0.60
N SER A 141 -8.86 3.27 -0.16
CA SER A 141 -9.83 2.20 -0.40
C SER A 141 -11.16 2.46 0.32
N LYS A 142 -12.24 2.16 -0.39
CA LYS A 142 -13.58 2.08 0.20
C LYS A 142 -13.68 0.92 1.16
N ASN A 143 -13.43 1.18 2.44
CA ASN A 143 -13.76 0.25 3.51
C ASN A 143 -15.29 0.22 3.71
N ILE A 144 -15.97 -0.63 2.93
CA ILE A 144 -17.45 -0.82 2.96
C ILE A 144 -17.90 -1.28 4.35
N ILE A 145 -17.07 -2.09 5.03
CA ILE A 145 -17.36 -2.66 6.36
C ILE A 145 -17.46 -1.56 7.44
N GLY A 146 -16.61 -0.52 7.38
CA GLY A 146 -16.68 0.60 8.33
C GLY A 146 -17.79 1.59 8.01
N THR A 147 -18.12 1.81 6.72
CA THR A 147 -19.24 2.69 6.34
C THR A 147 -20.60 2.14 6.76
N THR A 148 -20.76 0.82 6.82
CA THR A 148 -22.01 0.18 7.28
C THR A 148 -22.14 0.25 8.80
N LYS A 149 -21.03 0.14 9.56
CA LYS A 149 -21.02 0.30 11.03
C LYS A 149 -21.31 1.74 11.47
N VAL A 150 -20.73 2.74 10.82
CA VAL A 150 -20.99 4.17 11.09
C VAL A 150 -22.43 4.59 10.76
N LYS A 151 -23.08 3.91 9.82
CA LYS A 151 -24.46 4.22 9.39
C LYS A 151 -25.56 3.46 10.17
N ILE A 152 -25.24 2.34 10.83
CA ILE A 152 -26.23 1.44 11.46
C ILE A 152 -26.30 1.60 13.00
N SER A 153 -25.40 2.34 13.65
CA SER A 153 -25.54 2.64 15.09
C SER A 153 -26.03 4.06 15.34
N PRO A 154 -27.36 4.29 15.44
CA PRO A 154 -27.89 5.59 15.84
C PRO A 154 -28.11 5.74 17.35
N GLN A 155 -28.01 4.71 18.22
CA GLN A 155 -28.50 4.92 19.60
C GLN A 155 -27.99 4.08 20.78
N GLN A 156 -27.15 3.06 20.63
CA GLN A 156 -26.64 2.31 21.79
C GLN A 156 -25.22 1.82 21.53
N THR A 157 -24.25 2.66 21.83
CA THR A 157 -22.92 2.19 22.20
C THR A 157 -22.28 3.33 22.97
N GLU A 158 -21.84 3.03 24.17
CA GLU A 158 -21.24 3.97 25.09
C GLU A 158 -20.12 4.80 24.43
N PRO A 159 -19.85 6.02 24.91
CA PRO A 159 -18.72 6.81 24.46
C PRO A 159 -17.41 6.05 24.75
N GLY A 160 -16.90 5.29 23.78
CA GLY A 160 -15.70 4.47 23.98
C GLY A 160 -15.50 3.26 23.05
N THR A 161 -16.32 3.01 22.02
CA THR A 161 -16.04 1.90 21.09
C THR A 161 -14.87 2.23 20.14
N ALA A 162 -13.66 1.82 20.55
CA ALA A 162 -12.37 2.05 19.88
C ALA A 162 -12.35 1.76 18.37
N THR A 163 -13.18 0.81 17.89
CA THR A 163 -13.21 0.38 16.48
C THR A 163 -13.78 1.41 15.51
N ASN A 164 -14.68 2.30 15.94
CA ASN A 164 -15.21 3.35 15.05
C ASN A 164 -14.21 4.50 14.87
N GLN A 165 -13.52 4.90 15.93
CA GLN A 165 -12.49 5.95 15.88
C GLN A 165 -11.26 5.48 15.09
N GLU A 166 -10.82 4.23 15.28
CA GLU A 166 -9.69 3.64 14.54
C GLU A 166 -9.93 3.70 13.02
N TRP A 167 -11.13 3.36 12.55
CA TRP A 167 -11.46 3.41 11.13
C TRP A 167 -11.48 4.84 10.56
N VAL A 168 -12.01 5.80 11.31
CA VAL A 168 -12.03 7.22 10.90
C VAL A 168 -10.59 7.73 10.75
N GLU A 169 -9.73 7.37 11.70
CA GLU A 169 -8.34 7.81 11.71
C GLU A 169 -7.51 7.17 10.59
N ILE A 170 -7.65 5.85 10.37
CA ILE A 170 -7.04 5.16 9.22
C ILE A 170 -7.41 5.84 7.91
N ARG A 171 -8.70 6.17 7.75
CA ARG A 171 -9.18 6.83 6.55
C ARG A 171 -8.63 8.23 6.42
N ARG A 172 -8.65 9.03 7.49
CA ARG A 172 -8.09 10.39 7.51
C ARG A 172 -6.62 10.38 7.10
N ALA A 173 -5.81 9.49 7.69
CA ALA A 173 -4.40 9.33 7.36
C ALA A 173 -4.19 8.93 5.89
N ALA A 174 -5.01 8.03 5.34
CA ALA A 174 -4.93 7.64 3.94
C ALA A 174 -5.33 8.77 2.97
N LEU A 175 -6.32 9.59 3.34
CA LEU A 175 -6.71 10.79 2.58
C LEU A 175 -5.59 11.84 2.59
N GLU A 176 -4.93 12.03 3.74
CA GLU A 176 -3.79 12.94 3.85
C GLU A 176 -2.62 12.49 2.97
N ARG A 177 -2.23 11.21 3.04
CA ARG A 177 -1.18 10.65 2.19
C ARG A 177 -1.49 10.83 0.70
N PHE A 178 -2.72 10.56 0.29
CA PHE A 178 -3.16 10.76 -1.09
C PHE A 178 -2.95 12.22 -1.55
N VAL A 179 -3.51 13.18 -0.82
CA VAL A 179 -3.45 14.60 -1.21
C VAL A 179 -2.02 15.14 -1.12
N HIS A 180 -1.26 14.74 -0.10
CA HIS A 180 0.14 15.12 0.06
C HIS A 180 0.98 14.65 -1.14
N ARG A 181 0.84 13.38 -1.55
CA ARG A 181 1.55 12.84 -2.73
C ARG A 181 1.13 13.52 -4.03
N THR A 182 -0.16 13.82 -4.19
CA THR A 182 -0.64 14.58 -5.35
C THR A 182 0.01 15.96 -5.40
N ALA A 183 0.16 16.63 -4.25
CA ALA A 183 0.81 17.94 -4.15
C ALA A 183 2.34 17.90 -4.31
N GLN A 184 2.99 16.76 -4.06
CA GLN A 184 4.43 16.58 -4.34
C GLN A 184 4.73 16.42 -5.83
N HIS A 185 3.78 15.94 -6.64
CA HIS A 185 4.00 15.78 -8.07
C HIS A 185 4.00 17.16 -8.78
N PRO A 186 5.05 17.54 -9.54
CA PRO A 186 5.22 18.89 -10.07
C PRO A 186 4.07 19.40 -10.94
N VAL A 187 3.46 18.50 -11.73
CA VAL A 187 2.33 18.87 -12.59
C VAL A 187 0.97 18.74 -11.89
N LEU A 188 0.73 17.71 -11.07
CA LEU A 188 -0.56 17.54 -10.41
C LEU A 188 -0.84 18.64 -9.39
N ARG A 189 0.20 19.14 -8.70
CA ARG A 189 0.06 20.22 -7.70
C ARG A 189 -0.47 21.54 -8.25
N VAL A 190 -0.30 21.78 -9.55
CA VAL A 190 -0.79 22.98 -10.27
C VAL A 190 -1.93 22.66 -11.24
N ASP A 191 -2.50 21.45 -11.19
CA ASP A 191 -3.71 21.13 -11.96
C ASP A 191 -4.89 21.97 -11.43
N MET A 192 -5.69 22.49 -12.36
CA MET A 192 -6.80 23.38 -12.02
C MET A 192 -7.85 22.69 -11.14
N ASP A 193 -8.17 21.41 -11.42
CA ASP A 193 -9.18 20.70 -10.62
C ASP A 193 -8.63 20.35 -9.24
N PHE A 194 -7.34 20.03 -9.12
CA PHE A 194 -6.71 19.80 -7.83
C PHE A 194 -6.64 21.08 -6.99
N MET A 195 -6.24 22.21 -7.57
CA MET A 195 -6.25 23.51 -6.88
C MET A 195 -7.67 23.91 -6.45
N ASN A 196 -8.67 23.72 -7.32
CA ASN A 196 -10.07 23.95 -6.97
C ASN A 196 -10.54 23.01 -5.85
N PHE A 197 -10.11 21.75 -5.87
CA PHE A 197 -10.36 20.80 -4.78
C PHE A 197 -9.75 21.25 -3.46
N LEU A 198 -8.63 21.98 -3.46
CA LEU A 198 -8.06 22.51 -2.22
C LEU A 198 -8.74 23.81 -1.79
N GLU A 199 -8.96 24.78 -2.70
CA GLU A 199 -9.37 26.15 -2.37
C GLU A 199 -10.87 26.40 -2.32
N SER A 200 -11.68 25.67 -3.09
CA SER A 200 -13.07 26.07 -3.32
C SER A 200 -13.99 25.66 -2.17
N ASP A 201 -14.72 26.57 -1.55
CA ASP A 201 -15.78 26.21 -0.59
C ASP A 201 -17.05 25.65 -1.26
N GLN A 202 -17.10 25.58 -2.59
CA GLN A 202 -18.26 25.08 -3.34
C GLN A 202 -18.33 23.55 -3.32
N GLU A 203 -19.56 23.00 -3.29
CA GLU A 203 -19.77 21.56 -3.44
C GLU A 203 -19.28 21.10 -4.82
N LEU A 204 -18.26 20.24 -4.83
CA LEU A 204 -17.71 19.69 -6.06
C LEU A 204 -18.67 18.65 -6.67
N PRO A 205 -18.68 18.49 -8.02
CA PRO A 205 -19.43 17.45 -8.70
C PRO A 205 -19.12 16.08 -8.10
N ARG A 206 -20.16 15.34 -7.69
CA ARG A 206 -19.98 14.04 -7.02
C ARG A 206 -19.40 13.04 -8.02
N ALA A 207 -18.44 12.22 -7.57
CA ALA A 207 -18.07 11.02 -8.33
C ALA A 207 -19.33 10.13 -8.51
N VAL A 208 -19.82 10.05 -9.75
CA VAL A 208 -20.87 9.11 -10.16
C VAL A 208 -20.18 7.79 -10.49
N ASN A 209 -20.57 6.69 -9.83
CA ASN A 209 -19.97 5.34 -9.90
C ASN A 209 -18.79 5.04 -8.97
N THR A 210 -18.86 5.54 -7.74
CA THR A 210 -17.89 5.17 -6.69
C THR A 210 -17.84 3.66 -6.35
N ALA A 211 -18.74 2.81 -6.83
CA ALA A 211 -18.68 1.36 -6.65
C ALA A 211 -17.60 0.67 -7.52
N MET A 212 -17.15 1.34 -8.59
CA MET A 212 -16.05 0.86 -9.45
C MET A 212 -14.66 1.20 -8.87
N LEU A 213 -14.60 1.91 -7.73
CA LEU A 213 -13.40 2.46 -7.09
C LEU A 213 -12.87 1.65 -5.89
N SER A 214 -13.39 0.45 -5.66
CA SER A 214 -12.70 -0.52 -4.78
C SER A 214 -11.44 -1.02 -5.50
N GLY A 215 -10.37 -1.43 -4.80
CA GLY A 215 -9.19 -2.04 -5.45
C GLY A 215 -9.55 -3.22 -6.37
N ALA A 216 -10.72 -3.83 -6.14
CA ALA A 216 -11.32 -4.84 -7.02
C ALA A 216 -11.85 -4.31 -8.37
N GLY A 217 -12.08 -3.00 -8.52
CA GLY A 217 -12.54 -2.34 -9.75
C GLY A 217 -11.41 -2.06 -10.74
N VAL A 218 -10.23 -1.69 -10.22
CA VAL A 218 -8.98 -1.65 -11.00
C VAL A 218 -8.63 -3.08 -11.46
N MET A 219 -8.67 -4.07 -10.57
CA MET A 219 -8.49 -5.49 -10.92
C MET A 219 -9.58 -6.05 -11.86
N ARG A 220 -10.83 -5.58 -11.78
CA ARG A 220 -11.88 -5.93 -12.74
C ARG A 220 -11.66 -5.30 -14.11
N LEU A 221 -11.02 -4.13 -14.20
CA LEU A 221 -10.59 -3.57 -15.47
C LEU A 221 -9.50 -4.46 -16.09
N PHE A 222 -8.53 -4.93 -15.29
CA PHE A 222 -7.52 -5.91 -15.71
C PHE A 222 -8.15 -7.22 -16.23
N ASN A 223 -9.12 -7.79 -15.52
CA ASN A 223 -9.73 -9.07 -15.90
C ASN A 223 -10.81 -8.97 -17.02
N LYS A 224 -11.62 -7.90 -17.08
CA LYS A 224 -12.63 -7.75 -18.16
C LYS A 224 -12.05 -7.36 -19.51
N VAL A 225 -10.92 -6.67 -19.53
CA VAL A 225 -10.19 -6.37 -20.77
C VAL A 225 -9.39 -7.61 -21.24
N GLY A 226 -9.06 -8.54 -20.34
CA GLY A 226 -8.52 -9.86 -20.69
C GLY A 226 -9.50 -10.78 -21.43
N GLU A 227 -10.80 -10.74 -21.11
CA GLU A 227 -11.80 -11.64 -21.70
C GLU A 227 -12.52 -11.10 -22.94
N THR A 228 -12.57 -9.79 -23.16
CA THR A 228 -13.38 -9.19 -24.26
C THR A 228 -12.57 -8.89 -25.53
N VAL A 229 -11.25 -9.05 -25.51
CA VAL A 229 -10.38 -8.73 -26.66
C VAL A 229 -9.72 -10.01 -27.17
N ASN A 230 -10.55 -10.92 -27.68
CA ASN A 230 -10.11 -12.08 -28.46
C ASN A 230 -10.71 -11.99 -29.86
N LYS A 231 -9.96 -11.34 -30.77
CA LYS A 231 -9.82 -11.70 -32.20
C LYS A 231 -8.86 -10.81 -32.99
N ILE A 232 -8.45 -9.63 -32.49
CA ILE A 232 -7.45 -8.75 -33.12
C ILE A 232 -6.64 -7.99 -32.04
N THR A 233 -6.08 -8.69 -31.06
CA THR A 233 -5.22 -8.06 -30.05
C THR A 233 -3.79 -8.32 -30.44
N TYR A 234 -3.12 -7.30 -30.99
CA TYR A 234 -1.67 -7.36 -31.18
C TYR A 234 -1.02 -7.59 -29.81
N LYS A 235 -0.34 -8.72 -29.66
CA LYS A 235 0.59 -8.91 -28.55
C LYS A 235 1.72 -7.91 -28.75
N MET A 236 1.96 -7.09 -27.73
CA MET A 236 3.14 -6.24 -27.72
C MET A 236 4.33 -7.14 -27.41
N ASP A 237 5.21 -7.32 -28.39
CA ASP A 237 6.53 -7.88 -28.14
C ASP A 237 7.37 -6.73 -27.59
N GLU A 238 7.78 -6.82 -26.32
CA GLU A 238 8.54 -5.75 -25.68
C GLU A 238 9.95 -5.74 -26.27
N ASN A 239 10.18 -4.80 -27.17
CA ASN A 239 11.47 -4.65 -27.85
C ASN A 239 12.39 -3.64 -27.14
N ASP A 240 11.90 -2.93 -26.12
CA ASP A 240 12.71 -2.02 -25.30
C ASP A 240 13.18 -2.76 -24.03
N PRO A 241 14.46 -3.14 -23.93
CA PRO A 241 14.99 -3.88 -22.78
C PRO A 241 14.75 -3.16 -21.46
N TRP A 242 14.70 -1.82 -21.47
CA TRP A 242 14.43 -1.06 -20.25
C TRP A 242 13.05 -1.37 -19.67
N PHE A 243 12.03 -1.52 -20.53
CA PHE A 243 10.68 -1.81 -20.05
C PHE A 243 10.56 -3.25 -19.56
N ASP A 244 11.19 -4.21 -20.24
CA ASP A 244 11.18 -5.62 -19.82
C ASP A 244 11.82 -5.78 -18.43
N ASP A 245 13.01 -5.19 -18.25
CA ASP A 245 13.72 -5.16 -16.96
C ASP A 245 12.88 -4.46 -15.88
N LYS A 246 12.31 -3.29 -16.19
CA LYS A 246 11.53 -2.51 -15.22
C LYS A 246 10.20 -3.13 -14.84
N ILE A 247 9.50 -3.80 -15.77
CA ILE A 247 8.29 -4.54 -15.46
C ILE A 247 8.62 -5.67 -14.48
N THR A 248 9.66 -6.45 -14.77
CA THR A 248 10.12 -7.54 -13.92
C THR A 248 10.53 -7.05 -12.53
N GLU A 249 11.29 -5.96 -12.45
CA GLU A 249 11.68 -5.32 -11.17
C GLU A 249 10.45 -4.90 -10.35
N VAL A 250 9.49 -4.22 -10.99
CA VAL A 250 8.24 -3.78 -10.35
C VAL A 250 7.41 -4.95 -9.85
N GLU A 251 7.31 -6.05 -10.62
CA GLU A 251 6.57 -7.25 -10.21
C GLU A 251 7.22 -7.95 -9.02
N ASN A 252 8.55 -8.08 -9.02
CA ASN A 252 9.29 -8.67 -7.92
C ASN A 252 9.16 -7.85 -6.63
N LEU A 253 9.29 -6.52 -6.73
CA LEU A 253 9.16 -5.63 -5.58
C LEU A 253 7.73 -5.62 -5.03
N ASP A 254 6.71 -5.54 -5.90
CA ASP A 254 5.31 -5.64 -5.49
C ASP A 254 5.03 -6.97 -4.78
N GLY A 255 5.50 -8.09 -5.34
CA GLY A 255 5.35 -9.42 -4.73
C GLY A 255 6.03 -9.54 -3.36
N ASN A 256 7.23 -8.96 -3.20
CA ASN A 256 7.95 -8.95 -1.93
C ASN A 256 7.24 -8.06 -0.89
N LEU A 257 6.76 -6.89 -1.29
CA LEU A 257 6.01 -6.00 -0.40
C LEU A 257 4.66 -6.58 0.00
N GLN A 258 4.00 -7.37 -0.85
CA GLN A 258 2.77 -8.08 -0.47
C GLN A 258 3.03 -9.10 0.65
N LYS A 259 4.12 -9.87 0.54
CA LYS A 259 4.55 -10.81 1.60
C LYS A 259 4.89 -10.07 2.90
N LEU A 260 5.66 -8.98 2.80
CA LEU A 260 6.00 -8.13 3.95
C LEU A 260 4.75 -7.56 4.62
N HIS A 261 3.81 -7.01 3.83
CA HIS A 261 2.56 -6.48 4.37
C HIS A 261 1.71 -7.56 5.05
N ALA A 262 1.66 -8.78 4.52
CA ALA A 262 0.99 -9.89 5.17
C ALA A 262 1.63 -10.25 6.52
N ALA A 263 2.96 -10.31 6.58
CA ALA A 263 3.70 -10.54 7.81
C ALA A 263 3.46 -9.42 8.84
N LEU A 264 3.48 -8.15 8.41
CA LEU A 264 3.20 -6.99 9.26
C LEU A 264 1.77 -7.03 9.83
N LYS A 265 0.78 -7.43 9.03
CA LYS A 265 -0.59 -7.61 9.53
C LYS A 265 -0.67 -8.70 10.61
N SER A 266 0.08 -9.79 10.44
CA SER A 266 0.17 -10.83 11.47
C SER A 266 0.84 -10.28 12.73
N LEU A 267 1.94 -9.54 12.59
CA LEU A 267 2.64 -8.90 13.71
C LEU A 267 1.71 -7.98 14.51
N VAL A 268 0.98 -7.09 13.83
CA VAL A 268 0.01 -6.17 14.47
C VAL A 268 -1.04 -6.98 15.25
N THR A 269 -1.55 -8.07 14.66
CA THR A 269 -2.56 -8.91 15.31
C THR A 269 -1.98 -9.57 16.57
N SER A 270 -0.81 -10.19 16.46
CA SER A 270 -0.13 -10.83 17.59
C SER A 270 0.25 -9.84 18.68
N ARG A 271 0.64 -8.59 18.36
CA ARG A 271 0.94 -7.57 19.38
C ARG A 271 -0.31 -7.08 20.11
N LYS A 272 -1.44 -6.92 19.39
CA LYS A 272 -2.73 -6.60 20.03
C LYS A 272 -3.18 -7.72 20.96
N GLU A 273 -3.00 -8.97 20.56
CA GLU A 273 -3.30 -10.13 21.41
C GLU A 273 -2.38 -10.18 22.64
N LEU A 274 -1.08 -9.96 22.46
CA LEU A 274 -0.13 -9.92 23.56
C LEU A 274 -0.47 -8.82 24.58
N SER A 275 -0.83 -7.63 24.10
CA SER A 275 -1.32 -6.53 24.97
C SER A 275 -2.54 -6.97 25.79
N ALA A 276 -3.54 -7.59 25.15
CA ALA A 276 -4.73 -8.07 25.86
C ALA A 276 -4.42 -9.15 26.90
N LEU A 277 -3.53 -10.10 26.58
CA LEU A 277 -3.09 -11.14 27.51
C LEU A 277 -2.31 -10.54 28.69
N THR A 278 -1.44 -9.56 28.45
CA THR A 278 -0.75 -8.81 29.52
C THR A 278 -1.76 -8.15 30.47
N GLY A 279 -2.82 -7.53 29.95
CA GLY A 279 -3.88 -6.96 30.79
C GLY A 279 -4.63 -8.00 31.64
N LEU A 280 -4.77 -9.23 31.14
CA LEU A 280 -5.33 -10.34 31.94
C LEU A 280 -4.38 -10.77 33.05
N VAL A 281 -3.06 -10.78 32.81
CA VAL A 281 -2.04 -11.04 33.84
C VAL A 281 -2.11 -9.97 34.92
N ALA A 282 -2.17 -8.68 34.55
CA ALA A 282 -2.31 -7.58 35.49
C ALA A 282 -3.52 -7.76 36.42
N LYS A 283 -4.70 -8.03 35.84
CA LYS A 283 -5.94 -8.27 36.60
C LYS A 283 -5.83 -9.49 37.52
N SER A 284 -5.24 -10.57 37.03
CA SER A 284 -5.06 -11.80 37.81
C SER A 284 -4.11 -11.59 38.99
N ALA A 285 -2.99 -10.87 38.78
CA ALA A 285 -2.06 -10.50 39.84
C ALA A 285 -2.71 -9.61 40.90
N ALA A 286 -3.53 -8.64 40.48
CA ALA A 286 -4.31 -7.81 41.41
C ALA A 286 -5.29 -8.65 42.25
N MET A 287 -5.99 -9.60 41.65
CA MET A 287 -6.88 -10.50 42.39
C MET A 287 -6.11 -11.36 43.39
N LEU A 288 -4.96 -11.93 43.00
CA LEU A 288 -4.11 -12.71 43.90
C LEU A 288 -3.61 -11.87 45.08
N SER A 289 -3.22 -10.62 44.83
CA SER A 289 -2.81 -9.67 45.88
C SER A 289 -3.88 -9.53 46.98
N THR A 290 -5.17 -9.50 46.61
CA THR A 290 -6.28 -9.37 47.58
C THR A 290 -6.54 -10.64 48.39
N CYS A 291 -6.15 -11.81 47.88
CA CYS A 291 -6.32 -13.09 48.56
C CYS A 291 -5.11 -13.45 49.44
N GLU A 292 -3.97 -12.78 49.25
CA GLU A 292 -2.72 -13.10 49.91
C GLU A 292 -2.66 -12.53 51.33
N GLU A 293 -2.38 -13.39 52.31
CA GLU A 293 -2.30 -13.02 53.73
C GLU A 293 -0.93 -12.40 54.07
N HIS A 294 0.14 -12.83 53.38
CA HIS A 294 1.47 -12.29 53.61
C HIS A 294 1.60 -10.89 53.02
N THR A 295 1.61 -9.87 53.89
CA THR A 295 1.64 -8.45 53.51
C THR A 295 2.71 -8.06 52.49
N GLY A 296 3.94 -8.61 52.60
CA GLY A 296 5.03 -8.35 51.64
C GLY A 296 4.71 -8.87 50.23
N LEU A 297 4.38 -10.16 50.12
CA LEU A 297 3.93 -10.81 48.88
C LEU A 297 2.66 -10.16 48.30
N SER A 298 1.65 -9.85 49.12
CA SER A 298 0.44 -9.13 48.69
C SER A 298 0.80 -7.79 48.05
N ARG A 299 1.68 -7.00 48.70
CA ARG A 299 2.18 -5.72 48.15
C ARG A 299 2.95 -5.91 46.85
N ALA A 300 3.81 -6.92 46.76
CA ALA A 300 4.57 -7.19 45.54
C ALA A 300 3.66 -7.60 44.37
N LEU A 301 2.64 -8.43 44.61
CA LEU A 301 1.63 -8.79 43.61
C LEU A 301 0.82 -7.58 43.13
N SER A 302 0.48 -6.65 44.03
CA SER A 302 -0.17 -5.39 43.65
C SER A 302 0.74 -4.53 42.76
N ASN A 303 2.02 -4.41 43.09
CA ASN A 303 2.96 -3.64 42.26
C ASN A 303 3.22 -4.33 40.91
N LEU A 304 3.22 -5.67 40.87
CA LEU A 304 3.31 -6.43 39.63
C LEU A 304 2.10 -6.14 38.74
N ALA A 305 0.90 -6.12 39.31
CA ALA A 305 -0.31 -5.77 38.59
C ALA A 305 -0.23 -4.36 37.96
N ASP A 306 0.21 -3.36 38.72
CA ASP A 306 0.38 -1.98 38.23
C ASP A 306 1.41 -1.89 37.09
N VAL A 307 2.49 -2.67 37.18
CA VAL A 307 3.55 -2.72 36.15
C VAL A 307 3.04 -3.39 34.89
N GLU A 308 2.34 -4.51 35.01
CA GLU A 308 1.75 -5.21 33.87
C GLU A 308 0.65 -4.37 33.19
N GLU A 309 -0.14 -3.59 33.94
CA GLU A 309 -1.11 -2.64 33.35
C GLU A 309 -0.40 -1.56 32.51
N LYS A 310 0.72 -1.02 33.00
CA LYS A 310 1.54 -0.07 32.22
C LYS A 310 2.15 -0.72 30.98
N ILE A 311 2.58 -1.98 31.08
CA ILE A 311 3.12 -2.74 29.95
C ILE A 311 2.01 -3.06 28.93
N GLU A 312 0.79 -3.38 29.37
CA GLU A 312 -0.37 -3.58 28.49
C GLU A 312 -0.58 -2.35 27.59
N LEU A 313 -0.65 -1.16 28.19
CA LEU A 313 -0.84 0.10 27.47
C LEU A 313 0.30 0.35 26.47
N LEU A 314 1.54 0.16 26.90
CA LEU A 314 2.71 0.36 26.05
C LEU A 314 2.77 -0.64 24.89
N ARG A 315 2.36 -1.89 25.10
CA ARG A 315 2.23 -2.89 24.03
C ARG A 315 1.12 -2.53 23.04
N SER A 316 0.03 -1.93 23.52
CA SER A 316 -1.04 -1.42 22.67
C SER A 316 -0.54 -0.28 21.78
N GLU A 317 0.22 0.67 22.33
CA GLU A 317 0.90 1.75 21.59
C GLU A 317 1.90 1.20 20.56
N GLN A 318 2.67 0.18 20.95
CA GLN A 318 3.60 -0.50 20.06
C GLN A 318 2.87 -1.18 18.88
N ALA A 319 1.72 -1.83 19.13
CA ALA A 319 0.90 -2.40 18.07
C ALA A 319 0.32 -1.33 17.13
N ASN A 320 -0.04 -0.16 17.66
CA ASN A 320 -0.47 0.98 16.87
C ASN A 320 0.66 1.52 15.99
N SER A 321 1.90 1.60 16.52
CA SER A 321 3.07 2.03 15.76
C SER A 321 3.36 1.10 14.58
N ASP A 322 3.32 -0.22 14.79
CA ASP A 322 3.46 -1.21 13.71
C ASP A 322 2.44 -1.01 12.61
N PHE A 323 1.21 -0.74 13.02
CA PHE A 323 0.10 -0.62 12.11
C PHE A 323 0.15 0.70 11.31
N TYR A 324 0.24 1.84 12.00
CA TYR A 324 0.15 3.16 11.39
C TYR A 324 1.44 3.59 10.68
N ILE A 325 2.60 3.26 11.23
CA ILE A 325 3.90 3.69 10.67
C ILE A 325 4.35 2.71 9.59
N LEU A 326 4.29 1.39 9.87
CA LEU A 326 4.90 0.42 8.95
C LEU A 326 3.86 -0.26 8.04
N ALA A 327 2.81 -0.88 8.59
CA ALA A 327 1.86 -1.65 7.78
C ALA A 327 1.09 -0.76 6.77
N GLU A 328 0.53 0.37 7.22
CA GLU A 328 -0.17 1.29 6.33
C GLU A 328 0.76 1.98 5.32
N PHE A 329 2.04 2.19 5.65
CA PHE A 329 3.06 2.69 4.72
C PHE A 329 3.34 1.68 3.58
N ILE A 330 3.57 0.41 3.92
CA ILE A 330 3.81 -0.63 2.91
C ILE A 330 2.58 -0.81 2.02
N LYS A 331 1.38 -0.81 2.61
CA LYS A 331 0.11 -0.87 1.87
C LYS A 331 -0.07 0.29 0.89
N ASP A 332 0.35 1.49 1.29
CA ASP A 332 0.30 2.68 0.44
C ASP A 332 1.27 2.56 -0.74
N TYR A 333 2.47 2.01 -0.53
CA TYR A 333 3.40 1.71 -1.62
C TYR A 333 2.90 0.60 -2.56
N LEU A 334 2.22 -0.43 -2.06
CA LEU A 334 1.53 -1.42 -2.90
C LEU A 334 0.50 -0.75 -3.84
N GLY A 335 -0.20 0.28 -3.35
CA GLY A 335 -1.10 1.07 -4.19
C GLY A 335 -0.36 1.84 -5.30
N LEU A 336 0.82 2.39 -5.02
CA LEU A 336 1.66 3.05 -6.03
C LEU A 336 2.19 2.06 -7.07
N PHE A 337 2.62 0.86 -6.67
CA PHE A 337 3.00 -0.19 -7.62
C PHE A 337 1.82 -0.59 -8.51
N GLY A 338 0.60 -0.62 -7.96
CA GLY A 338 -0.62 -0.76 -8.75
C GLY A 338 -0.80 0.35 -9.79
N ALA A 339 -0.56 1.61 -9.42
CA ALA A 339 -0.63 2.74 -10.34
C ALA A 339 0.45 2.68 -11.45
N ILE A 340 1.66 2.22 -11.12
CA ILE A 340 2.75 1.98 -12.09
C ILE A 340 2.34 0.91 -13.11
N LYS A 341 1.77 -0.20 -12.64
CA LYS A 341 1.24 -1.25 -13.54
C LYS A 341 0.15 -0.71 -14.46
N CYS A 342 -0.67 0.23 -14.00
CA CYS A 342 -1.67 0.90 -14.85
C CYS A 342 -1.06 1.75 -15.97
N ILE A 343 0.01 2.53 -15.72
CA ILE A 343 0.65 3.32 -16.78
C ILE A 343 1.42 2.45 -17.78
N PHE A 344 2.03 1.35 -17.34
CA PHE A 344 2.59 0.35 -18.28
C PHE A 344 1.51 -0.22 -19.20
N HIS A 345 0.32 -0.50 -18.64
CA HIS A 345 -0.81 -0.96 -19.44
C HIS A 345 -1.32 0.09 -20.44
N GLU A 346 -1.33 1.38 -20.08
CA GLU A 346 -1.66 2.46 -21.03
C GLU A 346 -0.64 2.55 -22.18
N ARG A 347 0.65 2.30 -21.92
CA ARG A 347 1.66 2.21 -22.98
C ARG A 347 1.39 1.04 -23.93
N VAL A 348 1.00 -0.12 -23.41
CA VAL A 348 0.59 -1.27 -24.24
C VAL A 348 -0.61 -0.91 -25.13
N LYS A 349 -1.60 -0.18 -24.61
CA LYS A 349 -2.73 0.31 -25.42
C LYS A 349 -2.28 1.28 -26.51
N ALA A 350 -1.37 2.21 -26.21
CA ALA A 350 -0.82 3.14 -27.19
C ALA A 350 -0.12 2.37 -28.33
N PHE A 351 0.68 1.35 -27.99
CA PHE A 351 1.32 0.47 -28.96
C PHE A 351 0.29 -0.28 -29.83
N GLN A 352 -0.73 -0.88 -29.22
CA GLN A 352 -1.78 -1.60 -29.94
C GLN A 352 -2.52 -0.69 -30.93
N ASN A 353 -2.81 0.55 -30.53
CA ASN A 353 -3.42 1.55 -31.39
C ASN A 353 -2.52 1.93 -32.58
N TRP A 354 -1.22 2.06 -32.34
CA TRP A 354 -0.22 2.31 -33.39
C TRP A 354 -0.14 1.14 -34.37
N GLN A 355 -0.01 -0.11 -33.89
CA GLN A 355 0.02 -1.30 -34.74
C GLN A 355 -1.26 -1.48 -35.56
N TYR A 356 -2.42 -1.21 -34.94
CA TYR A 356 -3.69 -1.22 -35.66
C TYR A 356 -3.71 -0.17 -36.78
N ALA A 357 -3.27 1.07 -36.51
CA ALA A 357 -3.19 2.10 -37.53
C ALA A 357 -2.23 1.71 -38.67
N GLN A 358 -1.09 1.08 -38.34
CA GLN A 358 -0.11 0.60 -39.30
C GLN A 358 -0.69 -0.48 -40.23
N MET A 359 -1.42 -1.46 -39.68
CA MET A 359 -2.12 -2.46 -40.49
C MET A 359 -3.14 -1.81 -41.42
N GLN A 360 -3.95 -0.87 -40.92
CA GLN A 360 -4.94 -0.20 -41.75
C GLN A 360 -4.28 0.58 -42.89
N LEU A 361 -3.19 1.30 -42.62
CA LEU A 361 -2.40 1.97 -43.67
C LEU A 361 -1.90 0.98 -44.72
N SER A 362 -1.39 -0.18 -44.31
CA SER A 362 -0.95 -1.24 -45.23
C SER A 362 -2.10 -1.70 -46.15
N LYS A 363 -3.29 -1.93 -45.60
CA LYS A 363 -4.49 -2.30 -46.39
C LYS A 363 -4.91 -1.20 -47.36
N ARG A 364 -4.85 0.08 -46.96
CA ARG A 364 -5.16 1.20 -47.86
C ARG A 364 -4.14 1.32 -48.99
N ARG A 365 -2.84 1.11 -48.70
CA ARG A 365 -1.79 1.07 -49.71
C ARG A 365 -1.97 -0.08 -50.70
N GLU A 366 -2.34 -1.28 -50.22
CA GLU A 366 -2.65 -2.42 -51.09
C GLU A 366 -3.86 -2.13 -51.99
N ASN A 367 -4.94 -1.58 -51.42
CA ASN A 367 -6.13 -1.22 -52.20
C ASN A 367 -5.83 -0.16 -53.26
N ARG A 368 -5.02 0.86 -52.94
CA ARG A 368 -4.55 1.85 -53.92
C ARG A 368 -3.78 1.16 -55.06
N GLY A 369 -2.84 0.28 -54.72
CA GLY A 369 -2.08 -0.50 -55.70
C GLY A 369 -2.96 -1.40 -56.58
N ARG A 370 -4.03 -1.98 -56.03
CA ARG A 370 -5.03 -2.74 -56.81
C ARG A 370 -5.78 -1.87 -57.81
N PHE A 371 -6.18 -0.64 -57.45
CA PHE A 371 -6.83 0.28 -58.38
C PHE A 371 -5.88 0.78 -59.47
N GLU A 372 -4.61 0.97 -59.13
CA GLU A 372 -3.54 1.33 -60.07
C GLU A 372 -3.33 0.24 -61.13
N LEU A 373 -3.21 -1.03 -60.70
CA LEU A 373 -3.11 -2.19 -61.59
C LEU A 373 -4.37 -2.41 -62.45
N ALA A 374 -5.56 -2.09 -61.91
CA ALA A 374 -6.83 -2.19 -62.63
C ALA A 374 -7.13 -0.96 -63.53
N ASN A 375 -6.21 0.02 -63.60
CA ASN A 375 -6.34 1.25 -64.37
C ASN A 375 -7.61 2.07 -64.05
N ARG A 376 -8.05 2.03 -62.78
CA ARG A 376 -9.26 2.70 -62.27
C ARG A 376 -8.96 4.12 -61.81
N ALA A 377 -8.66 5.01 -62.76
CA ALA A 377 -8.31 6.41 -62.49
C ALA A 377 -9.37 7.16 -61.69
N ASP A 378 -10.65 6.81 -61.84
CA ASP A 378 -11.79 7.36 -61.10
C ASP A 378 -11.68 7.19 -59.56
N LYS A 379 -10.95 6.16 -59.10
CA LYS A 379 -10.83 5.80 -57.69
C LYS A 379 -9.44 6.04 -57.11
N LEU A 380 -8.46 6.37 -57.94
CA LEU A 380 -7.07 6.55 -57.50
C LEU A 380 -6.95 7.75 -56.56
N ASP A 381 -7.58 8.87 -56.87
CA ASP A 381 -7.51 10.08 -56.05
C ASP A 381 -8.13 9.85 -54.66
N GLN A 382 -9.28 9.17 -54.60
CA GLN A 382 -9.93 8.81 -53.33
C GLN A 382 -9.07 7.84 -52.51
N ALA A 383 -8.51 6.81 -53.14
CA ALA A 383 -7.65 5.84 -52.46
C ALA A 383 -6.34 6.49 -51.97
N GLN A 384 -5.81 7.47 -52.71
CA GLN A 384 -4.64 8.26 -52.31
C GLN A 384 -4.94 9.11 -51.08
N GLN A 385 -6.09 9.79 -51.03
CA GLN A 385 -6.53 10.55 -49.85
C GLN A 385 -6.69 9.64 -48.62
N GLU A 386 -7.27 8.45 -48.77
CA GLU A 386 -7.37 7.47 -47.67
C GLU A 386 -5.98 7.05 -47.17
N VAL A 387 -5.00 6.84 -48.07
CA VAL A 387 -3.62 6.52 -47.67
C VAL A 387 -2.99 7.67 -46.88
N GLU A 388 -3.15 8.91 -47.33
CA GLU A 388 -2.62 10.10 -46.64
C GLU A 388 -3.25 10.29 -45.25
N GLU A 389 -4.56 10.10 -45.12
CA GLU A 389 -5.26 10.18 -43.84
C GLU A 389 -4.73 9.14 -42.84
N TRP A 390 -4.63 7.88 -43.25
CA TRP A 390 -4.13 6.80 -42.40
C TRP A 390 -2.64 6.94 -42.11
N GLN A 391 -1.86 7.53 -43.02
CA GLN A 391 -0.46 7.83 -42.79
C GLN A 391 -0.30 8.89 -41.70
N GLY A 392 -1.09 9.96 -41.73
CA GLY A 392 -1.13 10.94 -40.65
C GLY A 392 -1.60 10.33 -39.32
N LYS A 393 -2.55 9.39 -39.34
CA LYS A 393 -2.98 8.67 -38.13
C LYS A 393 -1.89 7.78 -37.55
N VAL A 394 -1.15 7.05 -38.38
CA VAL A 394 0.02 6.26 -37.94
C VAL A 394 1.04 7.15 -37.24
N GLN A 395 1.40 8.28 -37.85
CA GLN A 395 2.38 9.22 -37.27
C GLN A 395 1.93 9.72 -35.89
N ARG A 396 0.65 10.09 -35.73
CA ARG A 396 0.11 10.51 -34.43
C ARG A 396 0.13 9.40 -33.38
N CYS A 397 -0.25 8.17 -33.74
CA CYS A 397 -0.24 7.05 -32.81
C CYS A 397 1.19 6.64 -32.42
N GLN A 398 2.14 6.71 -33.35
CA GLN A 398 3.55 6.49 -33.08
C GLN A 398 4.08 7.54 -32.10
N GLN A 399 3.83 8.83 -32.38
CA GLN A 399 4.24 9.91 -31.48
C GLN A 399 3.63 9.74 -30.07
N GLN A 400 2.34 9.38 -29.97
CA GLN A 400 1.72 9.10 -28.67
C GLN A 400 2.39 7.95 -27.91
N PHE A 401 2.82 6.90 -28.62
CA PHE A 401 3.56 5.79 -28.02
C PHE A 401 4.97 6.19 -27.57
N ASP A 402 5.65 7.03 -28.34
CA ASP A 402 6.97 7.55 -27.99
C ASP A 402 6.88 8.51 -26.78
N ASP A 403 5.90 9.40 -26.78
CA ASP A 403 5.65 10.38 -25.72
C ASP A 403 5.33 9.69 -24.37
N ILE A 404 4.41 8.71 -24.37
CA ILE A 404 4.07 7.97 -23.15
C ILE A 404 5.27 7.14 -22.66
N SER A 405 6.05 6.56 -23.58
CA SER A 405 7.25 5.80 -23.21
C SER A 405 8.28 6.70 -22.53
N ALA A 406 8.51 7.90 -23.06
CA ALA A 406 9.42 8.88 -22.48
C ALA A 406 8.92 9.44 -21.14
N GLU A 407 7.62 9.70 -21.00
CA GLU A 407 7.03 10.15 -19.73
C GLU A 407 7.15 9.06 -18.66
N ILE A 408 6.83 7.80 -18.97
CA ILE A 408 6.93 6.70 -18.00
C ILE A 408 8.37 6.56 -17.48
N LYS A 409 9.38 6.70 -18.34
CA LYS A 409 10.80 6.66 -17.92
C LYS A 409 11.12 7.78 -16.91
N ARG A 410 10.67 9.01 -17.18
CA ARG A 410 10.84 10.17 -16.28
C ARG A 410 10.08 9.99 -14.95
N GLU A 411 8.87 9.46 -15.01
CA GLU A 411 8.05 9.20 -13.83
C GLU A 411 8.62 8.08 -12.96
N MET A 412 9.16 7.02 -13.56
CA MET A 412 9.84 5.96 -12.83
C MET A 412 11.10 6.48 -12.12
N GLU A 413 11.90 7.34 -12.76
CA GLU A 413 13.07 7.95 -12.10
C GLU A 413 12.65 8.77 -10.86
N ARG A 414 11.61 9.61 -10.98
CA ARG A 414 11.05 10.37 -9.86
C ARG A 414 10.54 9.46 -8.75
N PHE A 415 9.80 8.41 -9.10
CA PHE A 415 9.24 7.45 -8.16
C PHE A 415 10.36 6.76 -7.37
N GLU A 416 11.41 6.29 -8.04
CA GLU A 416 12.53 5.61 -7.40
C GLU A 416 13.26 6.50 -6.38
N LEU A 417 13.54 7.76 -6.73
CA LEU A 417 14.16 8.73 -5.82
C LEU A 417 13.29 8.98 -4.59
N THR A 418 11.99 9.16 -4.80
CA THR A 418 11.02 9.40 -3.72
C THR A 418 10.89 8.16 -2.83
N ARG A 419 10.80 6.97 -3.42
CA ARG A 419 10.70 5.69 -2.73
C ARG A 419 11.85 5.49 -1.75
N VAL A 420 13.09 5.67 -2.21
CA VAL A 420 14.26 5.49 -1.34
C VAL A 420 14.23 6.45 -0.16
N LYS A 421 13.88 7.73 -0.40
CA LYS A 421 13.78 8.75 0.65
C LYS A 421 12.71 8.41 1.69
N ASP A 422 11.51 8.06 1.21
CA ASP A 422 10.36 7.73 2.05
C ASP A 422 10.62 6.47 2.90
N PHE A 423 11.13 5.39 2.29
CA PHE A 423 11.43 4.15 3.02
C PHE A 423 12.48 4.40 4.10
N LYS A 424 13.54 5.13 3.77
CA LYS A 424 14.58 5.49 4.76
C LYS A 424 13.98 6.25 5.94
N ALA A 425 13.23 7.32 5.68
CA ALA A 425 12.63 8.13 6.73
C ALA A 425 11.65 7.33 7.59
N ASN A 426 10.81 6.51 6.96
CA ASN A 426 9.79 5.72 7.66
C ASN A 426 10.40 4.58 8.50
N ILE A 427 11.43 3.89 8.00
CA ILE A 427 12.13 2.84 8.75
C ILE A 427 12.87 3.41 9.96
N ILE A 428 13.55 4.56 9.80
CA ILE A 428 14.22 5.24 10.92
C ILE A 428 13.21 5.57 12.01
N LYS A 429 12.12 6.26 11.64
CA LYS A 429 11.05 6.60 12.58
C LYS A 429 10.49 5.37 13.28
N TYR A 430 10.22 4.30 12.54
CA TYR A 430 9.71 3.06 13.11
C TYR A 430 10.67 2.45 14.14
N ILE A 431 11.96 2.36 13.82
CA ILE A 431 12.96 1.80 14.73
C ILE A 431 13.14 2.68 15.97
N GLU A 432 13.16 4.01 15.82
CA GLU A 432 13.21 4.96 16.95
C GLU A 432 12.02 4.76 17.90
N ASP A 433 10.80 4.63 17.35
CA ASP A 433 9.61 4.34 18.17
C ASP A 433 9.73 2.96 18.85
N GLN A 434 10.20 1.92 18.16
CA GLN A 434 10.42 0.61 18.79
C GLN A 434 11.45 0.67 19.93
N MET A 435 12.54 1.41 19.74
CA MET A 435 13.56 1.63 20.78
C MET A 435 12.97 2.35 22.00
N ALA A 436 12.17 3.39 21.77
CA ALA A 436 11.50 4.11 22.85
C ALA A 436 10.57 3.19 23.67
N HIS A 437 9.77 2.35 23.01
CA HIS A 437 8.95 1.35 23.70
C HIS A 437 9.80 0.39 24.53
N GLN A 438 10.92 -0.13 24.00
CA GLN A 438 11.79 -1.05 24.77
C GLN A 438 12.42 -0.37 25.98
N GLN A 439 12.91 0.86 25.82
CA GLN A 439 13.49 1.64 26.92
C GLN A 439 12.48 1.87 28.05
N GLN A 440 11.23 2.12 27.70
CA GLN A 440 10.16 2.32 28.67
C GLN A 440 9.79 1.01 29.40
N ILE A 441 9.77 -0.13 28.69
CA ILE A 441 9.59 -1.46 29.32
C ILE A 441 10.68 -1.72 30.36
N ILE A 442 11.94 -1.45 30.02
CA ILE A 442 13.08 -1.62 30.94
C ILE A 442 12.86 -0.78 32.20
N SER A 443 12.50 0.50 32.04
CA SER A 443 12.24 1.39 33.18
C SER A 443 11.13 0.88 34.11
N TYR A 444 10.05 0.29 33.55
CA TYR A 444 8.98 -0.31 34.36
C TYR A 444 9.47 -1.51 35.16
N TRP A 445 10.24 -2.42 34.57
CA TRP A 445 10.79 -3.57 35.28
C TRP A 445 11.85 -3.19 36.31
N GLU A 446 12.71 -2.21 36.03
CA GLU A 446 13.69 -1.70 36.99
C GLU A 446 13.01 -1.07 38.21
N THR A 447 11.87 -0.40 38.00
CA THR A 447 11.06 0.16 39.10
C THR A 447 10.42 -0.94 39.94
N PHE A 448 10.05 -2.07 39.33
CA PHE A 448 9.47 -3.22 40.02
C PHE A 448 10.49 -4.03 40.82
N ALA A 449 11.71 -4.19 40.31
CA ALA A 449 12.71 -5.11 40.84
C ALA A 449 12.99 -5.00 42.36
N PRO A 450 13.01 -3.80 42.99
CA PRO A 450 13.17 -3.70 44.45
C PRO A 450 12.04 -4.38 45.23
N PHE A 451 10.79 -4.22 44.82
CA PHE A 451 9.62 -4.81 45.48
C PHE A 451 9.64 -6.34 45.42
N ALA A 452 10.16 -6.91 44.33
CA ALA A 452 10.34 -8.36 44.22
C ALA A 452 11.42 -8.90 45.17
N ARG A 453 12.47 -8.11 45.44
CA ARG A 453 13.57 -8.49 46.35
C ARG A 453 13.16 -8.44 47.81
N GLU A 454 12.19 -7.60 48.17
CA GLU A 454 11.66 -7.48 49.54
C GLU A 454 10.79 -8.68 49.99
N ILE A 455 10.48 -9.61 49.08
CA ILE A 455 9.69 -10.83 49.37
C ILE A 455 10.55 -11.91 50.05
N VAL A 456 11.87 -11.89 49.85
CA VAL A 456 12.82 -12.92 50.32
C VAL A 456 13.25 -12.72 51.77
#